data_AF-A0A935S106-F1
#
_entry.id   AF-A0A935S106-F1
#
_cell.length_a   1.000
_cell.length_b   1.000
_cell.length_c   1.000
_cell.angle_alpha   90.00
_cell.angle_beta   90.00
_cell.angle_gamma   90.00
#
_symmetry.space_group_name_H-M   'P 1'
#
loop_
_entity.id
_entity.type
_entity.pdbx_description
1 polymer ?
#
loop_
_entity_poly.entity_id
_entity_poly.type
_entity_poly.pdbx_seq_one_letter_code
_entity_poly.pdbx_strand_id
1 'polypeptide(L)'
;MGLEGALMYNYPAAIEETGLRIKLDEKVLDEFFTPEDQLEYKEYSIKNGGNIEIQGYKINLHGFDKAPEHPNYKKEEKDIAIAALLNISGNNITDEVAPIYIIRNNQPMSIKHYSGKTGLHIRFSNIDPVKEEFTFKIAKDSRQIKDLKIAIATDVPRTDYLILQATIFPGINLFWAGTMLMMLGLFIAAWARYVK
;
A
#
# COMPACT_ATOMS: atom_id res chain seq x y z
N MET A 1 15.88 -2.65 11.32
CA MET A 1 15.22 -3.55 10.37
C MET A 1 15.35 -2.89 9.02
N GLY A 2 16.51 -3.14 8.40
CA GLY A 2 16.91 -2.53 7.14
C GLY A 2 16.19 -3.21 5.99
N LEU A 3 15.81 -2.41 5.00
CA LEU A 3 15.17 -2.89 3.78
C LEU A 3 16.28 -3.23 2.78
N GLU A 4 17.14 -4.18 3.11
CA GLU A 4 17.96 -4.81 2.07
C GLU A 4 17.05 -5.74 1.27
N GLY A 5 16.66 -5.30 0.07
CA GLY A 5 15.92 -6.13 -0.88
C GLY A 5 14.40 -6.14 -0.71
N ALA A 6 13.78 -5.05 -0.24
CA ALA A 6 12.35 -4.89 -0.36
C ALA A 6 11.97 -4.72 -1.85
N LEU A 7 11.78 -5.84 -2.54
CA LEU A 7 11.25 -5.88 -3.90
C LEU A 7 9.88 -5.21 -3.87
N MET A 8 9.84 -3.94 -4.25
CA MET A 8 8.58 -3.24 -4.53
C MET A 8 7.99 -3.89 -5.76
N TYR A 9 7.05 -4.81 -5.54
CA TYR A 9 6.34 -5.50 -6.61
C TYR A 9 5.53 -4.47 -7.40
N ASN A 10 6.03 -4.14 -8.59
CA ASN A 10 5.27 -3.40 -9.56
C ASN A 10 4.43 -4.35 -10.41
N TYR A 11 3.11 -4.22 -10.32
CA TYR A 11 2.18 -4.98 -11.14
C TYR A 11 2.04 -4.31 -12.52
N PRO A 12 2.25 -5.05 -13.62
CA PRO A 12 2.03 -4.51 -14.95
C PRO A 12 0.54 -4.20 -15.16
N ALA A 13 0.24 -3.06 -15.76
CA ALA A 13 -1.09 -2.79 -16.28
C ALA A 13 -1.26 -3.60 -17.58
N ALA A 14 -2.24 -4.51 -17.59
CA ALA A 14 -2.57 -5.31 -18.76
C ALA A 14 -3.77 -4.69 -19.49
N ILE A 15 -3.61 -4.45 -20.79
CA ILE A 15 -4.67 -4.03 -21.70
C ILE A 15 -4.90 -5.21 -22.65
N GLU A 16 -5.83 -6.07 -22.28
CA GLU A 16 -6.01 -7.39 -22.91
C GLU A 16 -6.53 -7.31 -24.35
N GLU A 17 -7.33 -6.27 -24.68
CA GLU A 17 -7.86 -6.04 -26.03
C GLU A 17 -6.77 -5.81 -27.09
N THR A 18 -5.64 -5.24 -26.69
CA THR A 18 -4.51 -4.92 -27.56
C THR A 18 -3.29 -5.81 -27.31
N GLY A 19 -3.38 -6.74 -26.36
CA GLY A 19 -2.26 -7.59 -25.97
C GLY A 19 -1.07 -6.81 -25.40
N LEU A 20 -1.32 -5.64 -24.79
CA LEU A 20 -0.28 -4.77 -24.23
C LEU A 20 -0.13 -5.01 -22.73
N ARG A 21 1.11 -5.15 -22.26
CA ARG A 21 1.45 -5.03 -20.83
C ARG A 21 2.44 -3.91 -20.64
N ILE A 22 2.09 -2.97 -19.76
CA ILE A 22 2.92 -1.81 -19.42
C ILE A 22 3.42 -1.99 -18.00
N LYS A 23 4.73 -1.94 -17.79
CA LYS A 23 5.38 -2.01 -16.47
C LYS A 23 6.33 -0.82 -16.33
N LEU A 24 6.37 -0.19 -15.16
CA LEU A 24 7.43 0.75 -14.80
C LEU A 24 8.71 -0.04 -14.51
N ASP A 25 9.84 0.37 -15.09
CA ASP A 25 11.13 -0.28 -14.86
C ASP A 25 11.52 -0.19 -13.38
N GLU A 26 12.07 -1.27 -12.84
CA GLU A 26 12.43 -1.36 -11.40
C GLU A 26 13.53 -0.36 -11.03
N LYS A 27 14.43 -0.01 -11.95
CA LYS A 27 15.50 0.96 -11.69
C LYS A 27 14.97 2.37 -11.45
N VAL A 28 13.80 2.68 -12.00
CA VAL A 28 13.14 3.97 -11.73
C VAL A 28 12.72 4.05 -10.27
N LEU A 29 12.29 2.95 -9.64
CA LEU A 29 11.94 2.96 -8.23
C LEU A 29 13.18 3.18 -7.34
N ASP A 30 14.30 2.55 -7.68
CA ASP A 30 15.57 2.74 -6.96
C ASP A 30 16.09 4.19 -7.08
N GLU A 31 15.83 4.88 -8.20
CA GLU A 31 16.16 6.31 -8.37
C GLU A 31 15.25 7.24 -7.57
N PHE A 32 14.03 6.79 -7.23
CA PHE A 32 13.02 7.60 -6.54
C PHE A 32 13.02 7.41 -5.02
N PHE A 33 13.44 6.24 -4.53
CA PHE A 33 13.40 5.89 -3.11
C PHE A 33 14.77 5.44 -2.63
N THR A 34 15.39 6.24 -1.76
CA THR A 34 16.62 5.82 -1.07
C THR A 34 16.26 4.86 0.08
N PRO A 35 16.93 3.68 0.19
CA PRO A 35 16.75 2.79 1.32
C PRO A 35 16.98 3.49 2.65
N GLU A 36 16.20 3.14 3.68
CA GLU A 36 16.27 3.81 5.00
C GLU A 36 17.67 3.75 5.63
N ASP A 37 18.44 2.70 5.33
CA ASP A 37 19.79 2.48 5.86
C ASP A 37 20.83 3.44 5.27
N GLN A 38 20.54 4.03 4.11
CA GLN A 38 21.40 5.02 3.44
C GLN A 38 20.99 6.47 3.76
N LEU A 39 19.90 6.67 4.50
CA LEU A 39 19.44 8.01 4.88
C LEU A 39 20.27 8.56 6.04
N GLU A 40 21.00 9.66 5.80
CA GLU A 40 21.69 10.40 6.84
C GLU A 40 20.73 11.31 7.62
N TYR A 41 20.30 10.86 8.80
CA TYR A 41 19.47 11.66 9.69
C TYR A 41 20.29 12.69 10.45
N LYS A 42 19.89 13.96 10.34
CA LYS A 42 20.43 15.06 11.15
C LYS A 42 19.41 15.49 12.19
N GLU A 43 19.88 15.71 13.41
CA GLU A 43 19.05 16.16 14.53
C GLU A 43 18.93 17.68 14.53
N TYR A 44 17.70 18.18 14.66
CA TYR A 44 17.36 19.59 14.75
C TYR A 44 16.41 19.80 15.92
N SER A 45 16.75 20.74 16.81
CA SER A 45 15.87 21.13 17.90
C SER A 45 15.16 22.43 17.56
N ILE A 46 13.83 22.45 17.70
CA ILE A 46 12.99 23.62 17.44
C ILE A 46 12.12 23.93 18.66
N LYS A 47 11.84 25.21 18.86
CA LYS A 47 10.85 25.65 19.85
C LYS A 47 9.47 25.71 19.23
N ASN A 48 8.44 25.79 20.07
CA ASN A 48 7.06 25.97 19.60
C ASN A 48 6.93 27.21 18.69
N GLY A 49 6.31 27.07 17.52
CA GLY A 49 6.23 28.16 16.52
C GLY A 49 7.55 28.49 15.82
N GLY A 50 8.62 27.71 16.07
CA GLY A 50 9.92 27.89 15.45
C GLY A 50 9.94 27.45 13.98
N ASN A 51 10.96 27.90 13.26
CA ASN A 51 11.24 27.47 11.90
C ASN A 51 12.68 26.99 11.75
N ILE A 52 12.89 26.02 10.87
CA ILE A 52 14.20 25.50 10.47
C ILE A 52 14.32 25.54 8.96
N GLU A 53 15.53 25.87 8.49
CA GLU A 53 15.84 25.86 7.07
C GLU A 53 16.82 24.72 6.79
N ILE A 54 16.40 23.79 5.93
CA ILE A 54 17.16 22.60 5.58
C ILE A 54 17.19 22.47 4.07
N GLN A 55 18.39 22.61 3.49
CA GLN A 55 18.65 22.37 2.07
C GLN A 55 17.65 23.08 1.12
N GLY A 56 17.29 24.33 1.44
CA GLY A 56 16.37 25.16 0.65
C GLY A 56 14.88 24.99 0.98
N TYR A 57 14.53 24.15 1.96
CA TYR A 57 13.16 24.04 2.48
C TYR A 57 13.07 24.68 3.87
N LYS A 58 12.05 25.52 4.06
CA LYS A 58 11.69 26.09 5.36
C LYS A 58 10.57 25.25 5.98
N ILE A 59 10.86 24.65 7.13
CA ILE A 59 9.92 23.84 7.90
C ILE A 59 9.46 24.68 9.09
N ASN A 60 8.15 24.89 9.22
CA ASN A 60 7.52 25.66 10.28
C ASN A 60 6.66 24.75 11.16
N LEU A 61 6.82 24.82 12.48
CA LEU A 61 5.98 24.12 13.43
C LEU A 61 4.75 24.96 13.80
N HIS A 62 3.58 24.56 13.30
CA HIS A 62 2.31 25.25 13.59
C HIS A 62 1.66 24.82 14.89
N GLY A 63 1.89 23.59 15.34
CA GLY A 63 1.29 23.09 16.58
C GLY A 63 1.42 21.59 16.76
N PHE A 64 0.61 21.07 17.68
CA PHE A 64 0.60 19.65 18.03
C PHE A 64 -0.83 19.11 18.10
N ASP A 65 -1.02 17.90 17.58
CA ASP A 65 -2.25 17.13 17.74
C ASP A 65 -2.02 16.00 18.76
N LYS A 66 -2.88 15.95 19.78
CA LYS A 66 -2.79 14.99 20.91
C LYS A 66 -3.60 13.71 20.65
N ALA A 67 -4.35 13.64 19.55
CA ALA A 67 -5.13 12.47 19.17
C ALA A 67 -4.88 12.10 17.70
N PRO A 68 -3.61 11.87 17.28
CA PRO A 68 -3.32 11.58 15.89
C PRO A 68 -3.85 10.20 15.47
N GLU A 69 -4.52 10.16 14.33
CA GLU A 69 -4.92 8.93 13.66
C GLU A 69 -3.91 8.59 12.56
N HIS A 70 -3.37 7.37 12.56
CA HIS A 70 -2.43 6.94 11.52
C HIS A 70 -2.55 5.45 11.26
N PRO A 71 -2.45 4.96 10.00
CA PRO A 71 -2.57 3.53 9.68
C PRO A 71 -1.59 2.64 10.47
N ASN A 72 -0.37 3.14 10.69
CA ASN A 72 0.68 2.45 11.45
C ASN A 72 0.59 2.69 12.98
N TYR A 73 -0.47 3.32 13.47
CA TYR A 73 -0.69 3.58 14.89
C TYR A 73 -2.05 3.04 15.34
N LYS A 74 -2.04 2.18 16.35
CA LYS A 74 -3.25 1.74 17.05
C LYS A 74 -3.16 2.21 18.50
N LYS A 75 -4.13 3.03 18.91
CA LYS A 75 -4.19 3.61 20.24
C LYS A 75 -4.43 2.54 21.30
N GLU A 76 -3.59 2.51 22.32
CA GLU A 76 -3.78 1.71 23.54
C GLU A 76 -4.13 2.62 24.73
N GLU A 77 -4.79 2.10 25.77
CA GLU A 77 -5.33 2.90 26.88
C GLU A 77 -4.28 3.70 27.67
N LYS A 78 -3.01 3.28 27.64
CA LYS A 78 -1.90 3.94 28.35
C LYS A 78 -0.95 4.70 27.42
N ASP A 79 -1.32 4.87 26.15
CA ASP A 79 -0.48 5.57 25.19
C ASP A 79 -0.71 7.08 25.23
N ILE A 80 0.40 7.82 25.22
CA ILE A 80 0.40 9.26 24.96
C ILE A 80 0.98 9.47 23.56
N ALA A 81 0.15 9.82 22.59
CA ALA A 81 0.58 10.11 21.22
C ALA A 81 0.43 11.61 20.91
N ILE A 82 1.46 12.18 20.30
CA ILE A 82 1.52 13.58 19.91
C ILE A 82 2.06 13.66 18.47
N ALA A 83 1.26 14.19 17.54
CA ALA A 83 1.75 14.57 16.22
C ALA A 83 2.21 16.01 16.22
N ALA A 84 3.35 16.28 15.59
CA ALA A 84 3.83 17.64 15.34
C ALA A 84 3.34 18.10 13.96
N LEU A 85 2.52 19.15 13.90
CA LEU A 85 2.02 19.72 12.65
C LEU A 85 3.07 20.65 12.05
N LEU A 86 3.77 20.18 11.03
CA LEU A 86 4.85 20.90 10.36
C LEU A 86 4.40 21.29 8.94
N ASN A 87 4.64 22.53 8.54
CA ASN A 87 4.50 22.97 7.15
C ASN A 87 5.87 23.11 6.51
N ILE A 88 6.07 22.43 5.40
CA ILE A 88 7.28 22.55 4.58
C ILE A 88 6.96 23.46 3.41
N SER A 89 7.73 24.55 3.28
CA SER A 89 7.64 25.49 2.16
C SER A 89 9.02 25.65 1.52
N GLY A 90 9.12 25.45 0.21
CA GLY A 90 10.37 25.65 -0.53
C GLY A 90 10.23 25.29 -2.01
N ASN A 91 10.97 25.97 -2.89
CA ASN A 91 10.96 25.74 -4.33
C ASN A 91 9.54 25.67 -4.96
N ASN A 92 8.64 26.58 -4.57
CA ASN A 92 7.22 26.61 -4.98
C ASN A 92 6.38 25.39 -4.59
N ILE A 93 6.89 24.52 -3.72
CA ILE A 93 6.17 23.36 -3.18
C ILE A 93 5.80 23.67 -1.72
N THR A 94 4.55 23.41 -1.38
CA THR A 94 4.06 23.40 0.00
C THR A 94 3.55 22.01 0.34
N ASP A 95 3.91 21.52 1.53
CA ASP A 95 3.49 20.22 2.01
C ASP A 95 3.34 20.22 3.52
N GLU A 96 2.25 19.62 4.00
CA GLU A 96 1.97 19.47 5.43
C GLU A 96 2.38 18.07 5.87
N VAL A 97 3.17 18.00 6.93
CA VAL A 97 3.69 16.74 7.47
C VAL A 97 3.43 16.66 8.96
N ALA A 98 3.06 15.46 9.41
CA ALA A 98 2.67 15.19 10.78
C ALA A 98 3.40 13.95 11.32
N PRO A 99 4.70 14.04 11.69
CA PRO A 99 5.38 12.95 12.39
C PRO A 99 4.79 12.76 13.80
N ILE A 100 4.68 11.51 14.24
CA ILE A 100 4.00 11.14 15.49
C ILE A 100 5.04 10.65 16.50
N TYR A 101 4.95 11.15 17.72
CA TYR A 101 5.69 10.70 18.88
C TYR A 101 4.76 10.00 19.85
N ILE A 102 5.11 8.80 20.29
CA ILE A 102 4.28 7.94 21.13
C ILE A 102 5.09 7.56 22.36
N ILE A 103 4.51 7.70 23.54
CA ILE A 103 5.06 7.16 24.78
C ILE A 103 4.15 6.00 25.18
N ARG A 104 4.67 4.77 25.07
CA ARG A 104 3.98 3.53 25.45
C ARG A 104 4.80 2.82 26.51
N ASN A 105 4.23 2.54 27.67
CA ASN A 105 4.93 1.87 28.78
C ASN A 105 6.29 2.52 29.14
N ASN A 106 6.31 3.86 29.17
CA ASN A 106 7.53 4.65 29.43
C ASN A 106 8.64 4.48 28.37
N GLN A 107 8.32 3.93 27.20
CA GLN A 107 9.23 3.84 26.06
C GLN A 107 8.81 4.84 24.99
N PRO A 108 9.70 5.77 24.59
CA PRO A 108 9.43 6.67 23.49
C PRO A 108 9.59 5.95 22.15
N MET A 109 8.59 6.11 21.29
CA MET A 109 8.56 5.60 19.92
C MET A 109 8.22 6.74 18.97
N SER A 110 8.80 6.70 17.78
CA SER A 110 8.53 7.71 16.74
C SER A 110 8.02 7.03 15.47
N ILE A 111 6.90 7.50 14.94
CA ILE A 111 6.44 7.17 13.60
C ILE A 111 6.91 8.28 12.67
N LYS A 112 7.73 7.90 11.68
CA LYS A 112 8.24 8.82 10.67
C LYS A 112 7.11 9.27 9.75
N HIS A 113 7.18 10.53 9.31
CA HIS A 113 6.39 11.03 8.20
C HIS A 113 7.31 11.20 6.99
N TYR A 114 6.91 10.64 5.83
CA TYR A 114 7.61 10.80 4.58
C TYR A 114 6.81 11.71 3.64
N SER A 115 7.41 12.81 3.20
CA SER A 115 6.83 13.69 2.19
C SER A 115 7.34 13.30 0.81
N GLY A 116 6.48 12.69 -0.01
CA GLY A 116 6.84 12.32 -1.39
C GLY A 116 7.16 13.53 -2.28
N LYS A 117 6.57 14.70 -2.00
CA LYS A 117 6.82 15.93 -2.78
C LYS A 117 8.19 16.52 -2.48
N THR A 118 8.58 16.60 -1.22
CA THR A 118 9.85 17.22 -0.80
C THR A 118 10.99 16.20 -0.67
N GLY A 119 10.67 14.90 -0.61
CA GLY A 119 11.63 13.82 -0.38
C GLY A 119 12.22 13.83 1.02
N LEU A 120 11.56 14.51 1.96
CA LEU A 120 12.02 14.63 3.33
C LEU A 120 11.41 13.53 4.20
N HIS A 121 12.28 12.89 4.98
CA HIS A 121 11.91 11.96 6.04
C HIS A 121 12.07 12.68 7.37
N ILE A 122 10.96 12.82 8.10
CA ILE A 122 10.96 13.54 9.37
C ILE A 122 10.50 12.59 10.48
N ARG A 123 11.31 12.49 11.52
CA ARG A 123 11.06 11.70 12.73
C ARG A 123 11.05 12.59 13.95
N PHE A 124 9.96 12.56 14.70
CA PHE A 124 9.90 13.25 15.97
C PHE A 124 10.61 12.40 17.03
N SER A 125 11.76 12.83 17.53
CA SER A 125 12.67 11.99 18.32
C SER A 125 12.56 12.21 19.82
N ASN A 126 12.38 13.47 20.27
CA ASN A 126 12.33 13.78 21.68
C ASN A 126 11.53 15.06 21.97
N ILE A 127 11.00 15.16 23.18
CA ILE A 127 10.26 16.31 23.71
C ILE A 127 10.86 16.68 25.06
N ASP A 128 11.39 17.90 25.19
CA ASP A 128 11.74 18.50 26.48
C ASP A 128 10.64 19.51 26.88
N PRO A 129 9.69 19.10 27.75
CA PRO A 129 8.59 19.97 28.16
C PRO A 129 9.03 21.12 29.10
N VAL A 130 10.24 21.06 29.68
CA VAL A 130 10.73 22.12 30.58
C VAL A 130 11.31 23.27 29.76
N LYS A 131 12.03 22.96 28.68
CA LYS A 131 12.63 23.95 27.78
C LYS A 131 11.75 24.34 26.60
N GLU A 132 10.62 23.66 26.42
CA GLU A 132 9.76 23.74 25.23
C GLU A 132 10.55 23.48 23.94
N GLU A 133 11.48 22.51 24.00
CA GLU A 133 12.33 22.12 22.88
C GLU A 133 11.90 20.75 22.33
N PHE A 134 11.74 20.70 21.01
CA PHE A 134 11.29 19.53 20.28
C PHE A 134 12.37 19.11 19.30
N THR A 135 12.86 17.86 19.42
CA THR A 135 13.95 17.36 18.59
C THR A 135 13.42 16.51 17.44
N PHE A 136 13.77 16.89 16.22
CA PHE A 136 13.40 16.22 14.98
C PHE A 136 14.64 15.66 14.29
N LYS A 137 14.55 14.41 13.84
CA LYS A 137 15.52 13.77 12.95
C LYS A 137 15.03 13.91 11.53
N ILE A 138 15.81 14.60 10.70
CA ILE A 138 15.43 14.92 9.33
C ILE A 138 16.50 14.36 8.39
N ALA A 139 16.06 13.57 7.42
CA ALA A 139 16.88 13.09 6.32
C ALA A 139 16.22 13.47 4.99
N LYS A 140 17.02 13.57 3.93
CA LYS A 140 16.51 13.83 2.58
C LYS A 140 16.91 12.70 1.66
N ASP A 141 15.94 12.26 0.87
CA ASP A 141 16.12 11.28 -0.18
C ASP A 141 16.91 11.90 -1.36
N SER A 142 17.90 11.17 -1.87
CA SER A 142 18.69 11.57 -3.03
C SER A 142 17.91 11.26 -4.33
N ARG A 143 16.79 11.95 -4.52
CA ARG A 143 15.95 11.81 -5.71
C ARG A 143 16.68 12.36 -6.94
N GLN A 144 17.24 11.48 -7.76
CA GLN A 144 17.76 11.84 -9.08
C GLN A 144 16.90 11.17 -10.14
N ILE A 145 15.78 11.82 -10.48
CA ILE A 145 14.94 11.36 -11.59
C ILE A 145 15.67 11.72 -12.87
N LYS A 146 16.49 10.80 -13.37
CA LYS A 146 17.27 11.07 -14.58
C LYS A 146 16.53 10.59 -15.82
N ASP A 147 15.89 9.42 -15.75
CA ASP A 147 15.13 8.84 -16.86
C ASP A 147 13.88 8.07 -16.38
N LEU A 148 12.67 8.50 -16.79
CA LEU A 148 11.46 7.70 -16.61
C LEU A 148 11.40 6.60 -17.68
N LYS A 149 11.86 5.39 -17.36
CA LYS A 149 11.85 4.23 -18.28
C LYS A 149 10.60 3.38 -18.04
N ILE A 150 9.78 3.26 -19.08
CA ILE A 150 8.58 2.41 -19.08
C ILE A 150 8.88 1.20 -19.97
N ALA A 151 8.73 0.00 -19.43
CA ALA A 151 8.80 -1.24 -20.19
C ALA A 151 7.44 -1.56 -20.80
N ILE A 152 7.39 -1.70 -22.12
CA ILE A 152 6.17 -2.04 -22.87
C ILE A 152 6.40 -3.40 -23.52
N ALA A 153 5.57 -4.37 -23.17
CA ALA A 153 5.51 -5.66 -23.85
C ALA A 153 4.29 -5.68 -24.78
N THR A 154 4.55 -5.95 -26.06
CA THR A 154 3.53 -6.18 -27.10
C THR A 154 3.34 -7.67 -27.33
N ASP A 155 2.21 -8.08 -27.90
CA ASP A 155 1.90 -9.47 -28.27
C ASP A 155 1.84 -10.43 -27.07
N VAL A 156 1.27 -9.94 -25.97
CA VAL A 156 1.08 -10.75 -24.77
C VAL A 156 -0.13 -11.69 -24.96
N PRO A 157 0.04 -13.01 -24.80
CA PRO A 157 -1.06 -13.96 -24.96
C PRO A 157 -2.13 -13.72 -23.89
N ARG A 158 -3.40 -13.79 -24.32
CA ARG A 158 -4.55 -13.66 -23.42
C ARG A 158 -4.59 -14.81 -22.42
N THR A 159 -4.84 -14.49 -21.16
CA THR A 159 -4.95 -15.47 -20.06
C THR A 159 -6.35 -16.08 -19.93
N ASP A 160 -7.34 -15.55 -20.64
CA ASP A 160 -8.69 -16.11 -20.70
C ASP A 160 -8.71 -17.35 -21.60
N TYR A 161 -8.56 -18.54 -21.02
CA TYR A 161 -8.85 -19.78 -21.71
C TYR A 161 -10.05 -20.48 -21.04
N LEU A 162 -11.09 -20.73 -21.83
CA LEU A 162 -12.25 -21.50 -21.40
C LEU A 162 -11.95 -22.99 -21.61
N ILE A 163 -11.64 -23.72 -20.53
CA ILE A 163 -11.46 -25.17 -20.61
C ILE A 163 -12.84 -25.82 -20.74
N LEU A 164 -13.21 -26.24 -21.95
CA LEU A 164 -14.39 -27.07 -22.16
C LEU A 164 -14.04 -28.53 -21.91
N GLN A 165 -14.31 -29.01 -20.69
CA GLN A 165 -14.21 -30.43 -20.34
C GLN A 165 -15.57 -31.12 -20.48
N ALA A 166 -15.66 -32.12 -21.36
CA ALA A 166 -16.83 -33.00 -21.45
C ALA A 166 -16.55 -34.32 -20.69
N THR A 167 -17.27 -34.56 -19.60
CA THR A 167 -17.20 -35.84 -18.86
C THR A 167 -18.24 -36.80 -19.42
N ILE A 168 -17.77 -37.86 -20.09
CA ILE A 168 -18.63 -38.96 -20.57
C ILE A 168 -18.79 -39.96 -19.43
N PHE A 169 -19.99 -40.07 -18.87
CA PHE A 169 -20.26 -41.03 -17.79
C PHE A 169 -20.35 -42.47 -18.31
N PRO A 170 -19.50 -43.40 -17.85
CA PRO A 170 -19.64 -44.81 -18.19
C PRO A 170 -20.92 -45.36 -17.53
N GLY A 171 -21.85 -45.88 -18.33
CA GLY A 171 -23.14 -46.39 -17.84
C GLY A 171 -24.35 -45.49 -18.13
N ILE A 172 -24.20 -44.45 -18.97
CA ILE A 172 -25.33 -43.60 -19.41
C ILE A 172 -26.49 -44.40 -20.01
N ASN A 173 -26.20 -45.52 -20.69
CA ASN A 173 -27.21 -46.42 -21.25
C ASN A 173 -28.11 -47.04 -20.18
N LEU A 174 -27.59 -47.28 -18.96
CA LEU A 174 -28.38 -47.82 -17.85
C LEU A 174 -29.36 -46.77 -17.30
N PHE A 175 -28.91 -45.52 -17.22
CA PHE A 175 -29.77 -44.39 -16.84
C PHE A 175 -30.92 -44.21 -17.84
N TRP A 176 -30.63 -44.28 -19.15
CA TRP A 176 -31.64 -44.22 -20.20
C TRP A 176 -32.60 -45.41 -20.17
N ALA A 177 -32.08 -46.63 -19.96
CA ALA A 177 -32.92 -47.81 -19.83
C ALA A 177 -33.88 -47.70 -18.63
N GLY A 178 -33.40 -47.20 -17.50
CA GLY A 178 -34.22 -46.98 -16.30
C GLY A 178 -35.32 -45.94 -16.51
N THR A 179 -34.98 -44.80 -17.12
CA THR A 179 -35.97 -43.75 -17.42
C THR A 179 -37.04 -44.21 -18.42
N MET A 180 -36.65 -44.99 -19.43
CA MET A 180 -37.61 -45.63 -20.35
C MET A 180 -38.52 -46.64 -19.64
N LEU A 181 -37.97 -47.46 -18.75
CA LEU A 181 -38.75 -48.42 -17.95
C LEU A 181 -39.80 -47.72 -17.08
N MET A 182 -39.42 -46.62 -16.43
CA MET A 182 -40.35 -45.83 -15.61
C MET A 182 -41.49 -45.22 -16.44
N MET A 183 -41.18 -44.64 -17.62
CA MET A 183 -42.20 -44.12 -18.53
C MET A 183 -43.18 -45.20 -18.99
N LEU A 184 -42.67 -46.38 -19.34
CA LEU A 184 -43.50 -47.53 -19.72
C LEU A 184 -44.39 -48.00 -18.57
N GLY A 185 -43.84 -48.11 -17.35
CA GLY A 185 -44.61 -48.50 -16.17
C GLY A 185 -45.75 -47.52 -15.87
N LEU A 186 -45.49 -46.22 -15.99
CA LEU A 186 -46.50 -45.19 -15.80
C LEU A 186 -47.57 -45.22 -16.90
N PHE A 187 -47.17 -45.48 -18.15
CA PHE A 187 -48.09 -45.65 -19.27
C PHE A 187 -49.03 -46.85 -19.08
N ILE A 188 -48.48 -48.01 -18.68
CA ILE A 188 -49.27 -49.21 -18.40
C ILE A 188 -50.24 -48.95 -17.24
N ALA A 189 -49.79 -48.30 -16.17
CA ALA A 189 -50.65 -47.97 -15.03
C ALA A 189 -51.79 -47.00 -15.41
N ALA A 190 -51.49 -45.98 -16.21
CA ALA A 190 -52.50 -45.05 -16.71
C ALA A 190 -53.50 -45.75 -17.64
N TRP A 191 -53.04 -46.63 -18.52
CA TRP A 191 -53.88 -47.42 -19.41
C TRP A 191 -54.79 -48.38 -18.64
N ALA A 192 -54.24 -49.12 -17.68
CA ALA A 192 -54.99 -50.03 -16.82
C ALA A 192 -56.07 -49.31 -15.99
N ARG A 193 -55.81 -48.05 -15.60
CA ARG A 193 -56.79 -47.20 -14.92
C ARG A 193 -57.88 -46.68 -15.86
N TYR A 194 -57.60 -46.46 -17.15
CA TYR A 194 -58.56 -45.93 -18.12
C TYR A 194 -59.50 -47.01 -18.69
N VAL A 195 -59.02 -48.26 -18.81
CA VAL A 195 -59.81 -49.40 -19.32
C VAL A 195 -60.76 -49.99 -18.27
N LYS A 196 -60.54 -49.67 -16.99
CA LYS A 196 -61.40 -50.06 -15.87
C LYS A 196 -62.39 -48.96 -15.52
#